data_AF-A0A2E1ABR1-F1
#
_entry.id   AF-A0A2E1ABR1-F1
#
_cell.length_a   1.000
_cell.length_b   1.000
_cell.length_c   1.000
_cell.angle_alpha   90.00
_cell.angle_beta   90.00
_cell.angle_gamma   90.00
#
_symmetry.space_group_name_H-M   'P 1'
#
loop_
_entity.id
_entity.type
_entity.pdbx_description
1 polymer ?
#
loop_
_entity_poly.entity_id
_entity_poly.type
_entity_poly.pdbx_seq_one_letter_code
_entity_poly.pdbx_strand_id
1 'polypeptide(L)'
;MAKDFLLGLTNAIYNVGGAVRRFVEHHPDEQLLAAGAAKARRMSEEQDVMYGVGWMVARRAPVILSDHRLKCGDWDIPLAKIKYAEIMTIRSFISKGFVIKVADDTGNHYQFGVPYDTAWLEQDVLSFKQVESSMSYSLVSIGLRVVVFGYLAIKLMELLT
;
A
#
# COMPACT_ATOMS: atom_id res chain seq x y z
N MET A 1 -7.35 -0.31 -20.35
CA MET A 1 -8.58 -1.13 -20.32
C MET A 1 -8.63 -2.09 -19.14
N ALA A 2 -7.81 -3.16 -19.03
CA ALA A 2 -7.85 -4.06 -17.87
C ALA A 2 -7.34 -3.43 -16.55
N LYS A 3 -6.32 -2.56 -16.62
CA LYS A 3 -5.77 -1.84 -15.45
C LYS A 3 -6.75 -0.86 -14.85
N ASP A 4 -7.37 -0.04 -15.69
CA ASP A 4 -8.34 0.99 -15.27
C ASP A 4 -9.60 0.36 -14.68
N PHE A 5 -9.99 -0.81 -15.20
CA PHE A 5 -11.06 -1.62 -14.62
C PHE A 5 -10.72 -2.14 -13.22
N LEU A 6 -9.52 -2.71 -13.02
CA LEU A 6 -9.08 -3.19 -11.70
C LEU A 6 -8.94 -2.04 -10.68
N LEU A 7 -8.41 -0.90 -11.11
CA LEU A 7 -8.34 0.32 -10.28
C LEU A 7 -9.73 0.78 -9.87
N GLY A 8 -10.66 0.91 -10.83
CA GLY A 8 -12.04 1.31 -10.59
C GLY A 8 -12.78 0.36 -9.64
N LEU A 9 -12.64 -0.96 -9.85
CA LEU A 9 -13.23 -1.98 -8.98
C LEU A 9 -12.68 -1.88 -7.56
N THR A 10 -11.36 -1.76 -7.40
CA THR A 10 -10.73 -1.65 -6.08
C THR A 10 -11.20 -0.38 -5.36
N ASN A 11 -11.25 0.75 -6.07
CA ASN A 11 -11.72 2.01 -5.52
C ASN A 11 -13.20 1.97 -5.12
N ALA A 12 -14.03 1.24 -5.87
CA ALA A 12 -15.44 1.03 -5.53
C ALA A 12 -15.60 0.19 -4.26
N ILE A 13 -14.89 -0.95 -4.14
CA ILE A 13 -14.95 -1.83 -2.97
C ILE A 13 -14.56 -1.08 -1.69
N TYR A 14 -13.57 -0.19 -1.78
CA TYR A 14 -13.07 0.58 -0.64
C TYR A 14 -13.82 1.92 -0.44
N ASN A 15 -14.83 2.21 -1.26
CA ASN A 15 -15.58 3.47 -1.27
C ASN A 15 -14.67 4.71 -1.27
N VAL A 16 -13.64 4.71 -2.13
CA VAL A 16 -12.69 5.81 -2.26
C VAL A 16 -13.41 7.09 -2.67
N GLY A 17 -14.36 7.02 -3.60
CA GLY A 17 -15.14 8.18 -4.03
C GLY A 17 -15.93 8.84 -2.88
N GLY A 18 -16.57 8.05 -2.02
CA GLY A 18 -17.27 8.58 -0.84
C GLY A 18 -16.32 9.11 0.24
N ALA A 19 -15.11 8.58 0.36
CA ALA A 19 -14.08 9.13 1.24
C ALA A 19 -13.53 10.46 0.73
N VAL A 20 -13.23 10.54 -0.57
CA VAL A 20 -12.78 11.77 -1.24
C VAL A 20 -13.84 12.86 -1.14
N ARG A 21 -15.11 12.55 -1.42
CA ARG A 21 -16.19 13.54 -1.33
C ARG A 21 -16.29 14.13 0.09
N ARG A 22 -16.31 13.27 1.11
CA ARG A 22 -16.32 13.72 2.51
C ARG A 22 -15.07 14.52 2.87
N PHE A 23 -13.91 14.13 2.36
CA PHE A 23 -12.67 14.88 2.60
C PHE A 23 -12.77 16.31 2.05
N VAL A 24 -13.14 16.47 0.78
CA VAL A 24 -13.29 17.78 0.13
C VAL A 24 -14.38 18.62 0.80
N GLU A 25 -15.48 18.01 1.25
CA GLU A 25 -16.53 18.71 2.01
C GLU A 25 -16.02 19.29 3.35
N HIS A 26 -15.11 18.60 4.04
CA HIS A 26 -14.56 19.03 5.34
C HIS A 26 -13.29 19.89 5.21
N HIS A 27 -12.62 19.83 4.06
CA HIS A 27 -11.36 20.52 3.76
C HIS A 27 -11.48 21.26 2.41
N PRO A 28 -12.39 22.25 2.29
CA PRO A 28 -12.68 22.91 1.01
C PRO A 28 -11.51 23.77 0.51
N ASP A 29 -10.57 24.11 1.38
CA ASP A 29 -9.36 24.89 1.12
C ASP A 29 -8.14 24.03 0.73
N GLU A 30 -8.24 22.70 0.84
CA GLU A 30 -7.16 21.78 0.49
C GLU A 30 -7.33 21.22 -0.93
N GLN A 31 -6.26 21.26 -1.71
CA GLN A 31 -6.25 20.66 -3.04
C GLN A 31 -6.06 19.15 -2.93
N LEU A 32 -6.98 18.36 -3.49
CA LEU A 32 -6.81 16.92 -3.64
C LEU A 32 -5.81 16.62 -4.78
N LEU A 33 -4.77 15.85 -4.48
CA LEU A 33 -3.70 15.53 -5.44
C LEU A 33 -3.70 14.06 -5.86
N ALA A 34 -3.91 13.14 -4.91
CA ALA A 34 -4.02 11.71 -5.21
C ALA A 34 -4.93 11.03 -4.19
N ALA A 35 -5.62 9.97 -4.62
CA ALA A 35 -6.39 9.13 -3.72
C ALA A 35 -6.47 7.70 -4.24
N GLY A 36 -6.57 6.73 -3.34
CA GLY A 36 -6.71 5.35 -3.74
C GLY A 36 -7.05 4.43 -2.59
N ALA A 37 -7.53 3.23 -2.91
CA ALA A 37 -7.63 2.18 -1.91
C ALA A 37 -6.23 1.81 -1.41
N ALA A 38 -6.05 1.68 -0.09
CA ALA A 38 -4.77 1.29 0.47
C ALA A 38 -4.88 0.08 1.41
N LYS A 39 -3.81 -0.73 1.40
CA LYS A 39 -3.39 -1.46 2.59
C LYS A 39 -2.32 -0.62 3.30
N ALA A 40 -2.54 -0.32 4.57
CA ALA A 40 -1.70 0.60 5.32
C ALA A 40 -1.13 -0.05 6.58
N ARG A 41 0.13 0.25 6.89
CA ARG A 41 0.83 -0.18 8.11
C ARG A 41 1.48 1.03 8.77
N ARG A 42 1.47 1.03 10.11
CA ARG A 42 2.25 1.94 10.95
C ARG A 42 3.22 1.11 11.78
N MET A 43 4.47 1.54 11.85
CA MET A 43 5.57 0.86 12.52
C MET A 43 6.34 1.89 13.37
N SER A 44 6.98 1.43 14.44
CA SER A 44 7.83 2.24 15.32
C SER A 44 9.25 2.43 14.78
N GLU A 45 9.60 1.73 13.71
CA GLU A 45 10.92 1.78 13.07
C GLU A 45 10.76 1.58 11.57
N GLU A 46 11.77 1.98 10.81
CA GLU A 46 11.83 1.71 9.39
C GLU A 46 11.99 0.21 9.14
N GLN A 47 11.14 -0.33 8.28
CA GLN A 47 11.20 -1.73 7.87
C GLN A 47 11.16 -1.83 6.35
N ASP A 48 11.86 -2.85 5.83
CA ASP A 48 11.78 -3.19 4.42
C ASP A 48 10.37 -3.64 4.01
N VAL A 49 10.07 -3.43 2.73
CA VAL A 49 8.81 -3.89 2.13
C VAL A 49 8.92 -5.39 1.85
N MET A 50 8.46 -6.19 2.81
CA MET A 50 8.44 -7.65 2.68
C MET A 50 7.04 -8.18 2.37
N TYR A 51 6.95 -9.26 1.58
CA TYR A 51 5.75 -10.06 1.53
C TYR A 51 5.59 -10.84 2.85
N GLY A 52 4.45 -10.69 3.53
CA GLY A 52 4.24 -11.43 4.79
C GLY A 52 3.04 -11.00 5.64
N VAL A 53 3.02 -11.54 6.86
CA VAL A 53 1.90 -11.45 7.83
C VAL A 53 1.50 -10.02 8.15
N GLY A 54 2.46 -9.08 8.18
CA GLY A 54 2.18 -7.66 8.41
C GLY A 54 1.18 -7.06 7.43
N TRP A 55 1.12 -7.56 6.19
CA TRP A 55 0.15 -7.12 5.18
C TRP A 55 -1.21 -7.83 5.29
N MET A 56 -1.29 -8.96 6.00
CA MET A 56 -2.56 -9.63 6.27
C MET A 56 -3.40 -8.81 7.26
N VAL A 57 -2.75 -8.37 8.34
CA VAL A 57 -3.34 -7.54 9.40
C VAL A 57 -3.29 -6.03 9.09
N ALA A 58 -2.78 -5.65 7.92
CA ALA A 58 -2.73 -4.24 7.51
C ALA A 58 -4.14 -3.62 7.46
N ARG A 59 -4.20 -2.35 7.89
CA ARG A 59 -5.40 -1.53 7.76
C ARG A 59 -5.82 -1.47 6.30
N ARG A 60 -7.11 -1.54 6.04
CA ARG A 60 -7.69 -1.38 4.70
C ARG A 60 -8.56 -0.14 4.72
N ALA A 61 -8.10 0.93 4.08
CA ALA A 61 -8.80 2.21 4.05
C ALA A 61 -8.40 3.00 2.80
N PRO A 62 -9.23 3.93 2.32
CA PRO A 62 -8.79 4.94 1.38
C PRO A 62 -7.64 5.76 1.96
N VAL A 63 -6.60 5.95 1.16
CA VAL A 63 -5.55 6.95 1.39
C VAL A 63 -5.81 8.15 0.48
N ILE A 64 -5.63 9.34 1.03
CA ILE A 64 -5.87 10.62 0.36
C ILE A 64 -4.65 11.50 0.60
N LEU A 65 -4.10 12.05 -0.47
CA LEU A 65 -3.06 13.07 -0.45
C LEU A 65 -3.67 14.40 -0.88
N SER A 66 -3.57 15.39 0.00
CA SER A 66 -3.78 16.80 -0.34
C SER A 66 -2.44 17.55 -0.34
N ASP A 67 -2.50 18.83 -0.67
CA ASP A 67 -1.40 19.77 -0.52
C ASP A 67 -0.99 20.07 0.94
N HIS A 68 -1.79 19.62 1.92
CA HIS A 68 -1.52 19.85 3.35
C HIS A 68 -1.22 18.57 4.12
N ARG A 69 -1.79 17.42 3.73
CA ARG A 69 -1.71 16.19 4.52
C ARG A 69 -1.84 14.90 3.69
N LEU A 70 -1.36 13.83 4.29
CA LEU A 70 -1.66 12.46 3.90
C LEU A 70 -2.61 11.83 4.92
N LYS A 71 -3.81 11.45 4.49
CA LYS A 71 -4.86 10.88 5.33
C LYS A 71 -5.12 9.42 4.99
N CYS A 72 -5.26 8.56 5.98
CA CYS A 72 -5.62 7.14 5.78
C CYS A 72 -6.43 6.58 6.97
N GLY A 73 -7.76 6.53 6.81
CA GLY A 73 -8.68 6.25 7.92
C GLY A 73 -8.59 7.35 8.98
N ASP A 74 -8.33 6.98 10.23
CA ASP A 74 -8.07 7.88 11.37
C ASP A 74 -6.64 8.44 11.41
N TRP A 75 -5.74 8.01 10.51
CA TRP A 75 -4.41 8.62 10.42
C TRP A 75 -4.49 9.91 9.63
N ASP A 76 -3.98 10.98 10.22
CA ASP A 76 -3.85 12.30 9.63
C ASP A 76 -2.39 12.74 9.80
N ILE A 77 -1.65 12.79 8.69
CA ILE A 77 -0.21 12.99 8.67
C ILE A 77 0.05 14.31 7.93
N PRO A 78 0.27 15.43 8.65
CA PRO A 78 0.57 16.71 8.02
C PRO A 78 1.85 16.63 7.19
N LEU A 79 1.86 17.16 5.97
CA LEU A 79 3.05 17.11 5.10
C LEU A 79 4.24 17.85 5.71
N ALA A 80 3.98 18.93 6.45
CA ALA A 80 5.01 19.68 7.17
C ALA A 80 5.79 18.84 8.22
N LYS A 81 5.23 17.71 8.65
CA LYS A 81 5.88 16.79 9.60
C LYS A 81 6.58 15.63 8.92
N ILE A 82 6.41 15.46 7.61
CA ILE A 82 7.04 14.36 6.88
C ILE A 82 8.51 14.71 6.66
N LYS A 83 9.39 13.91 7.26
CA LYS A 83 10.86 14.04 7.07
C LYS A 83 11.33 13.32 5.82
N TYR A 84 10.59 12.31 5.41
CA TYR A 84 11.04 11.41 4.36
C TYR A 84 9.84 10.71 3.71
N ALA A 85 9.92 10.62 2.37
CA ALA A 85 8.95 9.91 1.56
C ALA A 85 9.66 9.11 0.45
N GLU A 86 9.24 7.87 0.27
CA GLU A 86 9.74 6.97 -0.76
C GLU A 86 8.58 6.34 -1.50
N ILE A 87 8.75 6.11 -2.80
CA ILE A 87 7.80 5.35 -3.59
C ILE A 87 8.50 4.20 -4.31
N MET A 88 7.93 3.01 -4.15
CA MET A 88 8.43 1.78 -4.73
C MET A 88 7.39 1.21 -5.67
N THR A 89 7.79 0.94 -6.91
CA THR A 89 6.92 0.21 -7.84
C THR A 89 6.93 -1.26 -7.50
N ILE A 90 5.75 -1.82 -7.26
CA ILE A 90 5.56 -3.25 -7.03
C ILE A 90 4.87 -3.90 -8.22
N ARG A 91 5.37 -5.06 -8.64
CA ARG A 91 4.76 -5.89 -9.69
C ARG A 91 4.41 -7.26 -9.11
N SER A 92 3.17 -7.66 -9.31
CA SER A 92 2.69 -9.02 -9.10
C SER A 92 2.26 -9.60 -10.44
N PHE A 93 2.00 -10.92 -10.48
CA PHE A 93 1.65 -11.62 -11.72
C PHE A 93 0.42 -11.03 -12.44
N ILE A 94 -0.54 -10.49 -11.67
CA ILE A 94 -1.83 -9.97 -12.18
C ILE A 94 -2.02 -8.46 -11.99
N SER A 95 -1.11 -7.76 -11.32
CA SER A 95 -1.30 -6.35 -11.00
C SER A 95 0.02 -5.61 -10.79
N LYS A 96 -0.03 -4.29 -11.01
CA LYS A 96 1.03 -3.34 -10.67
C LYS A 96 0.48 -2.40 -9.61
N GLY A 97 1.34 -1.96 -8.70
CA GLY A 97 0.98 -0.99 -7.67
C GLY A 97 2.19 -0.22 -7.18
N PHE A 98 1.98 0.57 -6.15
CA PHE A 98 3.04 1.22 -5.41
C PHE A 98 3.02 0.81 -3.95
N VAL A 99 4.18 0.85 -3.31
CA VAL A 99 4.30 1.01 -1.88
C VAL A 99 4.89 2.37 -1.61
N ILE A 100 4.13 3.22 -0.93
CA ILE A 100 4.55 4.53 -0.49
C ILE A 100 5.01 4.41 0.96
N LYS A 101 6.27 4.75 1.24
CA LYS A 101 6.85 4.82 2.58
C LYS A 101 6.88 6.28 3.01
N VAL A 102 6.47 6.56 4.24
CA VAL A 102 6.52 7.90 4.84
C VAL A 102 7.05 7.79 6.26
N ALA A 103 7.94 8.69 6.66
CA ALA A 103 8.36 8.83 8.06
C ALA A 103 8.06 10.26 8.53
N ASP A 104 7.43 10.37 9.70
CA ASP A 104 7.17 11.66 10.34
C ASP A 104 8.28 12.07 11.31
N ASP A 105 8.23 13.32 11.77
CA ASP A 105 9.20 13.88 12.69
C ASP A 105 9.17 13.32 14.10
N THR A 106 8.09 12.60 14.45
CA THR A 106 7.87 11.94 15.75
C THR A 106 8.41 10.51 15.79
N GLY A 107 8.93 10.00 14.66
CA GLY A 107 9.48 8.65 14.56
C GLY A 107 8.47 7.59 14.15
N ASN A 108 7.27 7.95 13.70
CA ASN A 108 6.36 6.97 13.11
C ASN A 108 6.74 6.70 11.65
N HIS A 109 6.70 5.42 11.29
CA HIS A 109 6.91 4.97 9.92
C HIS A 109 5.62 4.38 9.35
N TYR A 110 5.26 4.80 8.15
CA TYR A 110 4.05 4.38 7.46
C TYR A 110 4.40 3.72 6.13
N GLN A 111 3.63 2.69 5.77
CA GLN A 111 3.66 2.06 4.46
C GLN A 111 2.24 1.99 3.90
N PHE A 112 2.05 2.45 2.68
CA PHE A 112 0.78 2.41 1.96
C PHE A 112 0.95 1.62 0.66
N GLY A 113 0.40 0.41 0.62
CA GLY A 113 0.27 -0.37 -0.60
C GLY A 113 -0.98 0.10 -1.37
N VAL A 114 -0.78 0.72 -2.52
CA VAL A 114 -1.85 1.29 -3.36
C VAL A 114 -1.83 0.67 -4.77
N PRO A 115 -2.99 0.58 -5.45
CA PRO A 115 -3.04 0.30 -6.88
C PRO A 115 -2.19 1.28 -7.69
N TYR A 116 -1.80 0.87 -8.90
CA TYR A 116 -1.05 1.75 -9.78
C TYR A 116 -1.96 2.86 -10.31
N ASP A 117 -1.62 4.10 -9.98
CA ASP A 117 -2.27 5.32 -10.44
C ASP A 117 -1.21 6.41 -10.60
N THR A 118 -1.15 7.07 -11.76
CA THR A 118 -0.10 8.05 -12.08
C THR A 118 -0.23 9.33 -11.25
N ALA A 119 -1.40 9.60 -10.66
CA ALA A 119 -1.60 10.73 -9.74
C ALA A 119 -0.58 10.72 -8.58
N TRP A 120 -0.18 9.53 -8.09
CA TRP A 120 0.85 9.40 -7.06
C TRP A 120 2.25 9.81 -7.52
N LEU A 121 2.54 9.74 -8.82
CA LEU A 121 3.82 10.14 -9.40
C LEU A 121 3.81 11.59 -9.89
N GLU A 122 2.64 12.10 -10.28
CA GLU A 122 2.46 13.43 -10.88
C GLU A 122 2.28 14.55 -9.85
N GLN A 123 1.94 14.22 -8.60
CA GLN A 123 1.89 15.17 -7.49
C GLN A 123 3.27 15.79 -7.20
N ASP A 124 3.29 17.00 -6.64
CA ASP A 124 4.49 17.82 -6.42
C ASP A 124 4.80 18.13 -4.94
N VAL A 125 3.94 17.68 -4.01
CA VAL A 125 4.04 18.03 -2.58
C VAL A 125 4.87 17.05 -1.76
N LEU A 126 5.01 15.80 -2.23
CA LEU A 126 5.89 14.78 -1.67
C LEU A 126 7.08 14.55 -2.60
N SER A 127 8.27 14.94 -2.13
CA SER A 127 9.54 14.65 -2.81
C SER A 127 9.91 13.17 -2.67
N PHE A 128 9.28 12.31 -3.46
CA PHE A 128 9.54 10.88 -3.43
C PHE A 128 10.94 10.56 -3.94
N LYS A 129 11.73 9.84 -3.13
CA LYS A 129 12.83 9.05 -3.66
C LYS A 129 12.25 7.80 -4.33
N GLN A 130 12.46 7.65 -5.63
CA GLN A 130 12.04 6.44 -6.35
C GLN A 130 13.05 5.33 -6.09
N VAL A 131 12.54 4.19 -5.61
CA VAL A 131 13.36 3.01 -5.34
C VAL A 131 12.83 1.84 -6.14
N GLU A 132 13.67 1.27 -7.00
CA GLU A 132 13.43 -0.05 -7.55
C GLU A 132 13.83 -1.07 -6.49
N SER A 133 12.87 -1.82 -5.95
CA SER A 133 13.19 -2.95 -5.08
C SER A 133 12.49 -4.21 -5.52
N SER A 134 13.21 -5.32 -5.39
CA SER A 134 12.63 -6.65 -5.37
C SER A 134 12.10 -6.91 -3.96
N MET A 135 10.77 -6.90 -3.78
CA MET A 135 10.16 -7.32 -2.51
C MET A 135 10.65 -8.73 -2.15
N SER A 136 11.23 -8.86 -0.96
CA SER A 136 11.69 -10.15 -0.45
C SER A 136 10.53 -10.95 0.14
N TYR A 137 10.58 -12.27 0.01
CA TYR A 137 9.65 -13.16 0.72
C TYR A 137 10.14 -13.36 2.15
N SER A 138 9.22 -13.32 3.11
CA SER A 138 9.53 -13.77 4.47
C SER A 138 9.97 -15.23 4.47
N LEU A 139 11.08 -15.54 5.16
CA LEU A 139 11.58 -16.91 5.36
C LEU A 139 10.51 -17.84 5.95
N VAL A 140 9.65 -17.31 6.82
CA VAL A 140 8.50 -18.03 7.39
C VAL A 140 7.53 -18.46 6.30
N SER A 141 7.22 -17.56 5.34
CA SER A 141 6.34 -17.88 4.22
C SER A 141 6.95 -18.92 3.28
N ILE A 142 8.27 -18.92 3.10
CA ILE A 142 8.98 -19.92 2.31
C ILE A 142 8.88 -21.29 3.01
N GLY A 143 9.20 -21.36 4.30
CA GLY A 143 9.11 -22.59 5.09
C GLY A 143 7.72 -23.22 5.07
N LEU A 144 6.66 -22.42 5.26
CA LEU A 144 5.28 -22.91 5.20
C LEU A 144 4.93 -23.49 3.82
N ARG A 145 5.34 -22.84 2.73
CA ARG A 145 5.09 -23.35 1.36
C ARG A 145 5.78 -24.69 1.16
N VAL A 146 7.02 -24.86 1.61
CA VAL A 146 7.75 -26.14 1.53
C VAL A 146 7.00 -27.24 2.28
N VAL A 147 6.50 -26.96 3.50
CA VAL A 147 5.72 -27.93 4.28
C VAL A 147 4.42 -28.30 3.56
N VAL A 148 3.68 -27.33 3.03
CA VAL A 148 2.42 -27.59 2.30
C VAL A 148 2.69 -28.40 1.04
N PHE A 149 3.67 -28.02 0.22
CA PHE A 149 4.01 -28.77 -1.00
C PHE A 149 4.54 -30.17 -0.67
N GLY A 150 5.33 -30.33 0.40
CA GLY A 150 5.78 -31.64 0.87
C GLY A 150 4.63 -32.53 1.29
N TYR A 151 3.68 -32.01 2.07
CA TYR A 151 2.49 -32.75 2.49
C TYR A 151 1.61 -33.15 1.29
N LEU A 152 1.35 -32.22 0.36
CA LEU A 152 0.58 -32.49 -0.85
C LEU A 152 1.26 -33.55 -1.74
N ALA A 153 2.59 -33.52 -1.86
CA ALA A 153 3.35 -34.51 -2.60
C ALA A 153 3.21 -35.91 -1.99
N ILE A 154 3.29 -36.02 -0.66
CA ILE A 154 3.05 -37.30 0.05
C ILE A 154 1.64 -37.81 -0.22
N LYS A 155 0.61 -36.96 -0.06
CA LYS A 155 -0.78 -37.35 -0.31
C LYS A 155 -1.03 -37.75 -1.76
N LEU A 156 -0.37 -37.10 -2.71
CA LEU A 156 -0.45 -37.46 -4.12
C LEU A 156 0.19 -38.82 -4.39
N MET A 157 1.35 -39.11 -3.77
CA MET A 157 1.97 -40.43 -3.88
C MET A 157 1.08 -41.52 -3.28
N GLU A 158 0.52 -41.31 -2.08
CA GLU A 158 -0.43 -42.26 -1.45
C GLU A 158 -1.68 -42.52 -2.32
N LEU A 159 -2.15 -41.54 -3.10
CA LEU A 159 -3.30 -41.71 -3.99
C LEU A 159 -2.96 -42.50 -5.27
N LEU A 160 -1.69 -42.45 -5.69
CA LEU A 160 -1.20 -43.08 -6.93
C LEU A 160 -0.62 -44.48 -6.69
N THR A 161 -0.54 -44.93 -5.43
CA THR A 161 -0.06 -46.26 -5.03
C THR A 161 -1.21 -47.11 -4.52
#